data_AF-A0A1F7RLZ8-F1
#
_entry.id   AF-A0A1F7RLZ8-F1
#
_cell.length_a   1.000
_cell.length_b   1.000
_cell.length_c   1.000
_cell.angle_alpha   90.00
_cell.angle_beta   90.00
_cell.angle_gamma   90.00
#
_symmetry.space_group_name_H-M   'P 1'
#
loop_
_entity.id
_entity.type
_entity.pdbx_description
1 polymer ?
#
loop_
_entity_poly.entity_id
_entity_poly.type
_entity_poly.pdbx_seq_one_letter_code
_entity_poly.pdbx_strand_id
1 'polypeptide(L)'
;MKKSVMVLVSVVFVAVLPFLIFSCGKGGSENSIAKEQEQGNAATGESAPNLQQDKQENTDPVQENLPVQEAKVVSGKGETISYPVSDFEDGKAKYYSFENNGVTIKYFILKSSDRTIRAAFDACDVCFKWKMGYAQEGDFMVCRRCGQKFLSTKVNEVKGGCNPAPLNRRIEGKKVVIDKKDILEGEFYFN
;
A
#
# COMPACT_ATOMS: atom_id res chain seq x y z
N MET A 1 8.69 -16.56 -59.21
CA MET A 1 7.35 -17.03 -58.81
C MET A 1 6.95 -16.27 -57.55
N LYS A 2 6.14 -15.20 -57.66
CA LYS A 2 5.72 -14.38 -56.51
C LYS A 2 4.34 -14.86 -56.06
N LYS A 3 4.24 -15.39 -54.84
CA LYS A 3 2.97 -15.80 -54.21
C LYS A 3 2.35 -14.56 -53.56
N SER A 4 1.26 -14.06 -54.13
CA SER A 4 0.45 -13.00 -53.52
C SER A 4 -0.39 -13.61 -52.39
N VAL A 5 -0.20 -13.12 -51.17
CA VAL A 5 -1.02 -13.46 -50.01
C VAL A 5 -2.17 -12.45 -49.93
N MET A 6 -3.40 -12.92 -50.10
CA MET A 6 -4.62 -12.12 -49.99
C MET A 6 -5.08 -12.13 -48.53
N VAL A 7 -4.96 -11.00 -47.84
CA VAL A 7 -5.44 -10.82 -46.46
C VAL A 7 -6.91 -10.38 -46.51
N LEU A 8 -7.80 -11.24 -46.04
CA LEU A 8 -9.22 -10.93 -45.83
C LEU A 8 -9.37 -10.17 -44.50
N VAL A 9 -9.75 -8.89 -44.60
CA VAL A 9 -10.11 -8.06 -43.45
C VAL A 9 -11.60 -8.22 -43.19
N SER A 10 -11.96 -8.98 -42.17
CA SER A 10 -13.33 -9.11 -41.69
C SER A 10 -13.65 -7.95 -40.73
N VAL A 11 -14.45 -6.99 -41.18
CA VAL A 11 -14.96 -5.88 -40.38
C VAL A 11 -16.14 -6.38 -39.54
N VAL A 12 -15.98 -6.45 -38.22
CA VAL A 12 -17.08 -6.74 -37.28
C VAL A 12 -17.70 -5.41 -36.85
N PHE A 13 -18.91 -5.13 -37.33
CA PHE A 13 -19.75 -4.03 -36.85
C PHE A 13 -20.37 -4.42 -35.50
N VAL A 14 -19.91 -3.80 -34.41
CA VAL A 14 -20.58 -3.87 -33.11
C VAL A 14 -21.54 -2.68 -33.02
N ALA A 15 -22.84 -2.95 -33.05
CA ALA A 15 -23.88 -1.94 -32.92
C ALA A 15 -23.93 -1.39 -31.49
N VAL A 16 -23.86 -0.07 -31.35
CA VAL A 16 -24.02 0.64 -30.08
C VAL A 16 -25.49 1.05 -29.98
N LEU A 17 -26.24 0.42 -29.07
CA LEU A 17 -27.60 0.83 -28.71
C LEU A 17 -27.54 1.93 -27.64
N PRO A 18 -28.23 3.07 -27.84
CA PRO A 18 -28.29 4.13 -26.84
C PRO A 18 -29.28 3.73 -25.74
N PHE A 19 -28.78 3.54 -24.52
CA PHE A 19 -29.65 3.41 -23.34
C PHE A 19 -30.19 4.79 -22.96
N LEU A 20 -31.51 4.88 -23.01
CA LEU A 20 -32.29 6.06 -22.73
C LEU A 20 -32.11 6.53 -21.29
N ILE A 21 -31.78 7.82 -21.18
CA ILE A 21 -31.86 8.69 -20.02
C ILE A 21 -33.29 8.68 -19.44
N PHE A 22 -33.44 8.21 -18.19
CA PHE A 22 -34.65 8.41 -17.39
C PHE A 22 -34.49 9.67 -16.52
N SER A 23 -35.46 10.56 -16.67
CA SER A 23 -35.55 11.89 -16.11
C SER A 23 -36.15 11.90 -14.70
N CYS A 24 -35.55 12.73 -13.83
CA CYS A 24 -36.12 13.60 -12.79
C CYS A 24 -37.33 13.15 -11.95
N GLY A 25 -37.12 12.99 -10.64
CA GLY A 25 -38.15 12.98 -9.61
C GLY A 25 -37.88 14.04 -8.54
N LYS A 26 -38.70 15.08 -8.54
CA LYS A 26 -38.68 16.26 -7.66
C LYS A 26 -39.67 16.01 -6.51
N GLY A 27 -39.25 16.19 -5.27
CA GLY A 27 -40.15 16.04 -4.11
C GLY A 27 -39.55 16.67 -2.86
N GLY A 28 -39.81 17.96 -2.67
CA GLY A 28 -39.65 18.63 -1.39
C GLY A 28 -40.89 18.43 -0.52
N SER A 29 -40.70 18.31 0.78
CA SER A 29 -41.72 18.58 1.78
C SER A 29 -41.03 19.10 3.02
N GLU A 30 -41.06 20.41 3.16
CA GLU A 30 -40.86 21.12 4.42
C GLU A 30 -41.98 20.72 5.38
N ASN A 31 -41.69 20.63 6.69
CA ASN A 31 -42.69 20.93 7.69
C ASN A 31 -42.03 21.46 8.96
N SER A 32 -42.61 22.55 9.41
CA SER A 32 -42.20 23.51 10.42
C SER A 32 -43.03 23.32 11.70
N ILE A 33 -42.39 23.59 12.85
CA ILE A 33 -42.88 24.43 13.98
C ILE A 33 -44.24 24.00 14.63
N ALA A 34 -44.46 23.91 15.93
CA ALA A 34 -43.70 23.99 17.18
C ALA A 34 -44.69 23.77 18.36
N LYS A 35 -44.13 23.53 19.57
CA LYS A 35 -44.63 23.97 20.90
C LYS A 35 -45.94 23.33 21.43
N GLU A 36 -46.17 23.08 22.73
CA GLU A 36 -45.53 23.53 23.98
C GLU A 36 -46.02 22.65 25.18
N GLN A 37 -45.18 22.54 26.23
CA GLN A 37 -45.52 22.62 27.69
C GLN A 37 -46.30 21.49 28.41
N GLU A 38 -46.07 21.16 29.71
CA GLU A 38 -45.09 21.57 30.75
C GLU A 38 -45.23 20.64 32.00
N GLN A 39 -44.35 20.86 33.00
CA GLN A 39 -44.36 20.42 34.42
C GLN A 39 -43.78 19.01 34.71
N GLY A 40 -42.78 18.79 35.56
CA GLY A 40 -42.07 19.63 36.53
C GLY A 40 -41.81 18.82 37.80
N ASN A 41 -40.55 18.61 38.21
CA ASN A 41 -40.19 18.54 39.63
C ASN A 41 -38.68 18.70 39.87
N ALA A 42 -38.35 19.27 41.03
CA ALA A 42 -37.08 19.86 41.40
C ALA A 42 -36.08 18.91 42.11
N ALA A 43 -34.80 19.22 41.87
CA ALA A 43 -33.66 19.26 42.79
C ALA A 43 -33.36 18.08 43.75
N THR A 44 -32.29 17.35 43.42
CA THR A 44 -31.06 17.12 44.23
C THR A 44 -30.02 16.58 43.23
N GLY A 45 -28.87 17.18 42.97
CA GLY A 45 -27.87 17.58 43.95
C GLY A 45 -26.82 16.48 44.08
N GLU A 46 -26.17 16.06 43.00
CA GLU A 46 -24.90 15.32 43.06
C GLU A 46 -24.10 15.49 41.76
N SER A 47 -22.81 15.69 41.97
CA SER A 47 -21.80 16.23 41.06
C SER A 47 -21.57 15.41 39.80
N ALA A 48 -21.55 16.10 38.65
CA ALA A 48 -20.98 15.58 37.41
C ALA A 48 -19.48 15.30 37.60
N PRO A 49 -18.95 14.14 37.17
CA PRO A 49 -17.51 13.95 37.06
C PRO A 49 -17.00 14.83 35.93
N ASN A 50 -16.25 15.83 36.35
CA ASN A 50 -15.33 16.64 35.60
C ASN A 50 -14.40 15.73 34.77
N LEU A 51 -14.67 15.56 33.47
CA LEU A 51 -13.69 15.06 32.50
C LEU A 51 -12.69 16.19 32.24
N GLN A 52 -11.80 16.38 33.22
CA GLN A 52 -10.56 17.07 33.03
C GLN A 52 -9.78 16.34 31.93
N GLN A 53 -9.34 17.15 30.98
CA GLN A 53 -8.45 16.79 29.90
C GLN A 53 -7.12 16.32 30.49
N ASP A 54 -6.94 15.00 30.58
CA ASP A 54 -5.61 14.43 30.67
C ASP A 54 -4.97 14.53 29.29
N LYS A 55 -4.20 15.60 29.13
CA LYS A 55 -3.18 15.78 28.11
C LYS A 55 -2.07 14.76 28.38
N GLN A 56 -2.35 13.48 28.13
CA GLN A 56 -1.35 12.44 28.15
C GLN A 56 -0.57 12.52 26.84
N GLU A 57 0.63 13.05 26.97
CA GLU A 57 1.69 13.03 25.98
C GLU A 57 1.87 11.60 25.45
N ASN A 58 1.43 11.34 24.22
CA ASN A 58 1.66 10.07 23.53
C ASN A 58 3.17 9.89 23.29
N THR A 59 3.85 9.40 24.31
CA THR A 59 5.14 8.72 24.20
C THR A 59 4.87 7.25 23.94
N ASP A 60 4.31 6.94 22.77
CA ASP A 60 4.25 5.54 22.32
C ASP A 60 5.68 4.99 22.24
N PRO A 61 5.97 3.83 22.87
CA PRO A 61 7.30 3.26 22.79
C PRO A 61 7.57 2.89 21.32
N VAL A 62 8.70 3.39 20.80
CA VAL A 62 9.32 2.86 19.60
C VAL A 62 9.33 1.34 19.74
N GLN A 63 8.90 0.59 18.71
CA GLN A 63 9.04 -0.86 18.71
C GLN A 63 10.52 -1.23 18.59
N GLU A 64 11.25 -1.10 19.69
CA GLU A 64 12.70 -1.34 19.82
C GLU A 64 13.05 -2.84 19.70
N ASN A 65 12.03 -3.71 19.68
CA ASN A 65 12.18 -5.16 19.72
C ASN A 65 12.01 -5.86 18.36
N LEU A 66 11.69 -5.15 17.27
CA LEU A 66 11.61 -5.76 15.94
C LEU A 66 13.00 -5.84 15.29
N PRO A 67 13.48 -7.03 14.88
CA PRO A 67 14.83 -7.19 14.36
C PRO A 67 15.06 -6.34 13.11
N VAL A 68 16.25 -5.72 13.04
CA VAL A 68 16.75 -5.09 11.81
C VAL A 68 16.89 -6.18 10.76
N GLN A 69 16.39 -5.90 9.56
CA GLN A 69 16.41 -6.85 8.46
C GLN A 69 17.67 -6.63 7.63
N GLU A 70 18.51 -7.65 7.53
CA GLU A 70 19.74 -7.59 6.73
C GLU A 70 19.39 -7.58 5.24
N ALA A 71 19.78 -6.50 4.56
CA ALA A 71 19.55 -6.32 3.14
C ALA A 71 20.74 -6.88 2.33
N LYS A 72 20.47 -7.79 1.40
CA LYS A 72 21.47 -8.29 0.46
C LYS A 72 21.80 -7.20 -0.56
N VAL A 73 23.07 -6.79 -0.65
CA VAL A 73 23.55 -5.88 -1.68
C VAL A 73 23.38 -6.53 -3.06
N VAL A 74 22.74 -5.80 -3.97
CA VAL A 74 22.55 -6.24 -5.36
C VAL A 74 23.31 -5.34 -6.33
N SER A 75 23.93 -5.98 -7.31
CA SER A 75 24.62 -5.31 -8.41
C SER A 75 24.40 -6.11 -9.70
N GLY A 76 24.44 -5.44 -10.84
CA GLY A 76 24.25 -6.08 -12.14
C GLY A 76 24.67 -5.15 -13.27
N LYS A 77 25.20 -5.71 -14.36
CA LYS A 77 25.62 -4.90 -15.53
C LYS A 77 24.45 -4.50 -16.44
N GLY A 78 23.33 -5.22 -16.39
CA GLY A 78 22.14 -4.96 -17.21
C GLY A 78 21.19 -3.91 -16.62
N GLU A 79 20.11 -3.60 -17.33
CA GLU A 79 19.07 -2.64 -16.89
C GLU A 79 18.09 -3.23 -15.88
N THR A 80 18.14 -4.55 -15.66
CA THR A 80 17.23 -5.26 -14.77
C THR A 80 18.00 -6.03 -13.70
N ILE A 81 17.30 -6.32 -12.60
CA ILE A 81 17.74 -7.24 -11.56
C ILE A 81 16.75 -8.40 -11.52
N SER A 82 17.28 -9.63 -11.44
CA SER A 82 16.47 -10.86 -11.47
C SER A 82 16.70 -11.70 -10.22
N TYR A 83 15.61 -12.24 -9.69
CA TYR A 83 15.59 -13.12 -8.53
C TYR A 83 14.89 -14.44 -8.89
N PRO A 84 15.41 -15.61 -8.50
CA PRO A 84 14.69 -16.87 -8.65
C PRO A 84 13.35 -16.81 -7.91
N VAL A 85 12.25 -17.22 -8.54
CA VAL A 85 10.94 -17.32 -7.86
C VAL A 85 11.01 -18.29 -6.67
N SER A 86 11.83 -19.33 -6.77
CA SER A 86 12.08 -20.30 -5.70
C SER A 86 12.60 -19.68 -4.42
N ASP A 87 13.22 -18.50 -4.50
CA ASP A 87 13.72 -17.80 -3.32
C ASP A 87 12.58 -17.36 -2.40
N PHE A 88 11.34 -17.23 -2.88
CA PHE A 88 10.23 -16.67 -2.11
C PHE A 88 9.19 -17.72 -1.69
N GLU A 89 9.44 -19.02 -1.92
CA GLU A 89 8.45 -20.07 -1.67
C GLU A 89 8.14 -20.29 -0.18
N ASP A 90 9.04 -19.90 0.71
CA ASP A 90 8.83 -19.95 2.17
C ASP A 90 7.95 -18.80 2.70
N GLY A 91 7.53 -17.88 1.83
CA GLY A 91 6.70 -16.72 2.18
C GLY A 91 7.42 -15.66 2.99
N LYS A 92 8.73 -15.82 3.25
CA LYS A 92 9.51 -14.85 4.02
C LYS A 92 9.95 -13.69 3.14
N ALA A 93 9.85 -12.48 3.67
CA ALA A 93 10.37 -11.29 3.05
C ALA A 93 11.90 -11.37 2.97
N LYS A 94 12.42 -11.18 1.76
CA LYS A 94 13.84 -11.05 1.49
C LYS A 94 14.16 -9.61 1.19
N TYR A 95 15.17 -9.09 1.85
CA TYR A 95 15.56 -7.68 1.80
C TYR A 95 16.78 -7.51 0.90
N TYR A 96 16.77 -6.42 0.14
CA TYR A 96 17.80 -6.09 -0.84
C TYR A 96 18.16 -4.62 -0.75
N SER A 97 19.42 -4.30 -1.06
CA SER A 97 19.91 -2.93 -1.16
C SER A 97 20.57 -2.68 -2.51
N PHE A 98 20.28 -1.54 -3.10
CA PHE A 98 20.85 -1.07 -4.36
C PHE A 98 21.54 0.27 -4.15
N GLU A 99 22.82 0.35 -4.49
CA GLU A 99 23.61 1.57 -4.36
C GLU A 99 23.48 2.42 -5.62
N ASN A 100 23.09 3.69 -5.47
CA ASN A 100 23.12 4.68 -6.54
C ASN A 100 23.68 6.00 -6.04
N ASN A 101 24.82 6.45 -6.59
CA ASN A 101 25.42 7.76 -6.28
C ASN A 101 25.58 8.06 -4.77
N GLY A 102 25.88 7.05 -3.96
CA GLY A 102 26.02 7.19 -2.50
C GLY A 102 24.72 7.06 -1.71
N VAL A 103 23.58 6.83 -2.37
CA VAL A 103 22.29 6.52 -1.73
C VAL A 103 22.04 5.00 -1.79
N THR A 104 21.84 4.40 -0.61
CA THR A 104 21.43 3.00 -0.47
C THR A 104 19.91 2.88 -0.53
N ILE A 105 19.37 2.43 -1.65
CA ILE A 105 17.93 2.18 -1.84
C ILE A 105 17.59 0.79 -1.33
N LYS A 106 16.69 0.69 -0.34
CA LYS A 106 16.30 -0.58 0.29
C LYS A 106 14.89 -1.00 -0.13
N TYR A 107 14.71 -2.28 -0.41
CA TYR A 107 13.42 -2.87 -0.77
C TYR A 107 13.35 -4.32 -0.34
N PHE A 108 12.14 -4.87 -0.32
CA PHE A 108 11.91 -6.27 0.00
C PHE A 108 10.99 -6.93 -1.02
N ILE A 109 11.11 -8.24 -1.13
CA ILE A 109 10.27 -9.10 -1.96
C ILE A 109 9.78 -10.27 -1.11
N LEU A 110 8.49 -10.61 -1.22
CA LEU A 110 7.90 -11.76 -0.57
C LEU A 110 6.85 -12.42 -1.47
N LYS A 111 6.53 -13.68 -1.19
CA LYS A 111 5.32 -14.33 -1.67
C LYS A 111 4.25 -14.21 -0.60
N SER A 112 3.20 -13.44 -0.84
CA SER A 112 2.10 -13.25 0.10
C SER A 112 1.27 -14.52 0.28
N SER A 113 0.40 -14.51 1.28
CA SER A 113 -0.51 -15.63 1.59
C SER A 113 -1.47 -15.99 0.43
N ASP A 114 -1.76 -15.04 -0.46
CA ASP A 114 -2.49 -15.27 -1.72
C ASP A 114 -1.63 -15.86 -2.86
N ARG A 115 -0.39 -16.28 -2.55
CA ARG A 115 0.60 -16.86 -3.47
C ARG A 115 1.15 -15.89 -4.53
N THR A 116 0.88 -14.60 -4.42
CA THR A 116 1.41 -13.56 -5.32
C THR A 116 2.81 -13.10 -4.87
N ILE A 117 3.72 -12.91 -5.82
CA ILE A 117 5.00 -12.24 -5.53
C ILE A 117 4.79 -10.72 -5.48
N ARG A 118 5.22 -10.11 -4.38
CA ARG A 118 5.06 -8.69 -4.10
C ARG A 118 6.42 -8.06 -3.83
N ALA A 119 6.58 -6.83 -4.29
CA ALA A 119 7.79 -6.03 -4.09
C ALA A 119 7.39 -4.64 -3.60
N ALA A 120 8.12 -4.13 -2.62
CA ALA A 120 7.93 -2.78 -2.09
C ALA A 120 9.26 -2.23 -1.57
N PHE A 121 9.39 -0.91 -1.57
CA PHE A 121 10.47 -0.25 -0.88
C PHE A 121 10.37 -0.50 0.63
N ASP A 122 11.51 -0.52 1.29
CA ASP A 122 11.62 -0.59 2.75
C ASP A 122 11.37 0.79 3.38
N ALA A 123 10.29 1.44 2.94
CA ALA A 123 9.92 2.81 3.24
C ALA A 123 8.44 3.06 2.93
N CYS A 124 7.90 4.19 3.41
CA CYS A 124 6.58 4.70 3.07
C CYS A 124 6.56 6.22 3.15
N ASP A 125 5.50 6.82 2.61
CA ASP A 125 5.32 8.27 2.49
C ASP A 125 5.41 9.02 3.82
N VAL A 126 5.08 8.34 4.92
CA VAL A 126 4.99 8.96 6.25
C VAL A 126 6.27 8.77 7.06
N CYS A 127 6.80 7.54 7.15
CA CYS A 127 7.85 7.18 8.10
C CYS A 127 9.25 7.07 7.50
N PHE A 128 9.43 7.31 6.19
CA PHE A 128 10.73 7.11 5.53
C PHE A 128 11.89 7.90 6.15
N LYS A 129 11.63 9.11 6.69
CA LYS A 129 12.68 9.98 7.27
C LYS A 129 13.46 9.32 8.41
N TRP A 130 12.87 8.34 9.11
CA TRP A 130 13.53 7.61 10.20
C TRP A 130 14.34 6.40 9.73
N LYS A 131 14.26 6.03 8.45
CA LYS A 131 15.03 4.93 7.83
C LYS A 131 14.92 3.56 8.55
N MET A 132 13.83 3.34 9.29
CA MET A 132 13.63 2.11 10.09
C MET A 132 13.05 0.93 9.29
N GLY A 133 12.30 1.22 8.22
CA GLY A 133 11.75 0.21 7.32
C GLY A 133 10.64 -0.66 7.93
N TYR A 134 10.50 -1.87 7.40
CA TYR A 134 9.48 -2.85 7.73
C TYR A 134 10.11 -4.18 8.15
N ALA A 135 9.48 -4.85 9.11
CA ALA A 135 9.77 -6.25 9.45
C ALA A 135 8.54 -7.11 9.16
N GLN A 136 8.74 -8.38 8.80
CA GLN A 136 7.64 -9.31 8.67
C GLN A 136 7.34 -10.00 10.02
N GLU A 137 6.05 -10.04 10.38
CA GLU A 137 5.52 -10.82 11.50
C GLU A 137 4.35 -11.69 11.00
N GLY A 138 4.61 -12.98 10.77
CA GLY A 138 3.60 -13.86 10.16
C GLY A 138 3.18 -13.35 8.78
N ASP A 139 1.88 -13.10 8.59
CA ASP A 139 1.33 -12.57 7.33
C ASP A 139 1.32 -11.03 7.24
N PHE A 140 1.92 -10.34 8.21
CA PHE A 140 1.95 -8.88 8.25
C PHE A 140 3.33 -8.33 7.94
N MET A 141 3.37 -7.23 7.18
CA MET A 141 4.50 -6.30 7.17
C MET A 141 4.23 -5.22 8.21
N VAL A 142 5.16 -5.03 9.15
CA VAL A 142 5.03 -4.12 10.29
C VAL A 142 6.01 -2.97 10.11
N CYS A 143 5.52 -1.73 10.09
CA CYS A 143 6.40 -0.57 10.06
C CYS A 143 7.16 -0.48 11.39
N ARG A 144 8.48 -0.57 11.35
CA ARG A 144 9.31 -0.57 12.57
C ARG A 144 9.32 0.79 13.29
N ARG A 145 8.83 1.85 12.63
CA ARG A 145 8.70 3.17 13.23
C ARG A 145 7.41 3.35 14.02
N CYS A 146 6.26 3.07 13.41
CA CYS A 146 4.93 3.37 13.98
C CYS A 146 4.14 2.13 14.42
N GLY A 147 4.66 0.92 14.19
CA GLY A 147 4.02 -0.33 14.61
C GLY A 147 2.78 -0.74 13.81
N GLN A 148 2.35 0.05 12.81
CA GLN A 148 1.22 -0.32 11.97
C GLN A 148 1.51 -1.59 11.17
N LYS A 149 0.49 -2.45 11.08
CA LYS A 149 0.56 -3.77 10.45
C LYS A 149 -0.23 -3.77 9.15
N PHE A 150 0.37 -4.32 8.10
CA PHE A 150 -0.19 -4.38 6.76
C PHE A 150 -0.21 -5.84 6.29
N LEU A 151 -1.37 -6.34 5.88
CA LEU A 151 -1.47 -7.69 5.31
C LEU A 151 -0.53 -7.83 4.11
N SER A 152 0.18 -8.96 4.03
CA SER A 152 1.09 -9.25 2.92
C SER A 152 0.39 -9.12 1.57
N THR A 153 -0.87 -9.55 1.48
CA THR A 153 -1.74 -9.46 0.28
C THR A 153 -2.06 -8.03 -0.16
N LYS A 154 -1.79 -7.02 0.68
CA LYS A 154 -1.99 -5.61 0.36
C LYS A 154 -0.69 -4.89 0.00
N VAL A 155 0.47 -5.50 0.27
CA VAL A 155 1.77 -4.99 -0.18
C VAL A 155 1.71 -4.84 -1.70
N ASN A 156 2.15 -3.69 -2.22
CA ASN A 156 2.16 -3.38 -3.65
C ASN A 156 0.76 -3.18 -4.31
N GLU A 157 -0.35 -3.42 -3.61
CA GLU A 157 -1.72 -3.11 -4.08
C GLU A 157 -2.23 -1.79 -3.50
N VAL A 158 -2.11 -1.63 -2.18
CA VAL A 158 -2.53 -0.42 -1.48
C VAL A 158 -1.34 0.52 -1.41
N LYS A 159 -1.56 1.76 -1.85
CA LYS A 159 -0.54 2.79 -1.99
C LYS A 159 -0.91 3.97 -1.10
N GLY A 160 0.10 4.72 -0.68
CA GLY A 160 -0.13 5.92 0.11
C GLY A 160 -0.02 5.69 1.61
N GLY A 161 0.39 6.75 2.32
CA GLY A 161 0.40 6.79 3.78
C GLY A 161 1.44 5.86 4.37
N CYS A 162 1.06 5.07 5.37
CA CYS A 162 1.97 4.14 6.03
C CYS A 162 2.09 2.77 5.35
N ASN A 163 1.45 2.53 4.20
CA ASN A 163 1.65 1.27 3.47
C ASN A 163 3.09 1.24 2.90
N PRO A 164 3.75 0.07 2.83
CA PRO A 164 5.02 -0.05 2.12
C PRO A 164 4.89 0.51 0.69
N ALA A 165 5.78 1.43 0.31
CA ALA A 165 5.71 2.07 -0.99
C ALA A 165 5.93 1.04 -2.11
N PRO A 166 5.05 0.98 -3.13
CA PRO A 166 5.07 -0.09 -4.13
C PRO A 166 6.34 -0.03 -5.00
N LEU A 167 6.93 -1.19 -5.28
CA LEU A 167 7.98 -1.34 -6.28
C LEU A 167 7.45 -2.20 -7.44
N ASN A 168 7.59 -1.72 -8.67
CA ASN A 168 7.16 -2.46 -9.85
C ASN A 168 8.01 -3.72 -10.04
N ARG A 169 7.35 -4.79 -10.46
CA ARG A 169 7.93 -6.12 -10.66
C ARG A 169 7.12 -6.92 -11.67
N ARG A 170 7.78 -7.77 -12.43
CA ARG A 170 7.15 -8.76 -13.32
C ARG A 170 7.73 -10.15 -13.12
N ILE A 171 6.97 -11.15 -13.55
CA ILE A 171 7.43 -12.54 -13.57
C ILE A 171 7.78 -12.92 -14.99
N GLU A 172 9.02 -13.35 -15.21
CA GLU A 172 9.51 -13.88 -16.48
C GLU A 172 9.98 -15.32 -16.27
N GLY A 173 9.11 -16.28 -16.60
CA GLY A 173 9.36 -17.70 -16.36
C GLY A 173 9.57 -17.99 -14.86
N LYS A 174 10.79 -18.38 -14.49
CA LYS A 174 11.17 -18.70 -13.10
C LYS A 174 11.86 -17.53 -12.38
N LYS A 175 11.75 -16.31 -12.92
CA LYS A 175 12.41 -15.12 -12.37
C LYS A 175 11.40 -14.03 -12.02
N VAL A 176 11.61 -13.41 -10.87
CA VAL A 176 11.08 -12.08 -10.54
C VAL A 176 12.05 -11.07 -11.14
N VAL A 177 11.55 -10.14 -11.94
CA VAL A 177 12.37 -9.14 -12.63
C VAL A 177 11.91 -7.75 -12.22
N ILE A 178 12.86 -6.92 -11.83
CA ILE A 178 12.67 -5.52 -11.45
C ILE A 178 13.58 -4.67 -12.34
N ASP A 179 13.03 -3.65 -12.99
CA ASP A 179 13.84 -2.71 -13.76
C ASP A 179 14.56 -1.77 -12.82
N LYS A 180 15.84 -1.49 -13.08
CA LYS A 180 16.62 -0.56 -12.23
C LYS A 180 15.99 0.82 -12.17
N LYS A 181 15.38 1.28 -13.27
CA LYS A 181 14.65 2.56 -13.30
C LYS A 181 13.55 2.60 -12.22
N ASP A 182 12.84 1.49 -12.00
CA ASP A 182 11.77 1.43 -11.00
C ASP A 182 12.34 1.45 -9.58
N ILE A 183 13.55 0.90 -9.36
CA ILE A 183 14.26 1.01 -8.08
C ILE A 183 14.66 2.47 -7.84
N LEU A 184 15.20 3.15 -8.85
CA LEU A 184 15.65 4.54 -8.78
C LEU A 184 14.49 5.53 -8.52
N GLU A 185 13.27 5.24 -8.97
CA GLU A 185 12.09 6.05 -8.65
C GLU A 185 11.84 6.19 -7.14
N GLY A 186 12.30 5.24 -6.31
CA GLY A 186 12.17 5.29 -4.86
C GLY A 186 13.34 5.94 -4.12
N GLU A 187 14.35 6.46 -4.83
CA GLU A 187 15.57 7.01 -4.21
C GLU A 187 15.28 8.11 -3.17
N PHE A 188 14.24 8.92 -3.40
CA PHE A 188 13.85 10.01 -2.49
C PHE A 188 13.48 9.54 -1.08
N TYR A 189 13.06 8.28 -0.90
CA TYR A 189 12.81 7.71 0.41
C TYR A 189 14.10 7.49 1.21
N PHE A 190 15.26 7.48 0.56
CA PHE A 190 16.55 7.05 1.11
C PHE A 190 17.61 8.16 1.15
N ASN A 191 17.37 9.30 0.51
CA ASN A 191 18.17 10.52 0.68
C ASN A 191 17.89 11.25 2.01
#